data_AF-A0A442YHB1-F1
#
_entry.id   AF-A0A442YHB1-F1
#
_cell.length_a   1.000
_cell.length_b   1.000
_cell.length_c   1.000
_cell.angle_alpha   90.00
_cell.angle_beta   90.00
_cell.angle_gamma   90.00
#
_symmetry.space_group_name_H-M   'P 1'
#
loop_
_entity.id
_entity.type
_entity.pdbx_description
1 polymer ?
#
loop_
_entity_poly.entity_id
_entity_poly.type
_entity_poly.pdbx_seq_one_letter_code
_entity_poly.pdbx_strand_id
1 'polypeptide(L)'
;MAVELACSNGEAQEAGTVVDLIAAHRRAISELECLGKRLMHAEEAEAALIGPRLDAAMKSETVIRRQAAMAPVANVCELKIKAAYFKRLISNGWCDLDADDLHALLRSFAELPT
;
A
#
# COMPACT_ATOMS: atom_id res chain seq x y z
N MET A 1 -5.12 -11.90 -18.53
CA MET A 1 -6.36 -11.10 -18.52
C MET A 1 -6.17 -10.04 -17.45
N ALA A 2 -5.89 -8.78 -17.84
CA ALA A 2 -5.70 -7.69 -16.88
C ALA A 2 -7.07 -7.29 -16.32
N VAL A 3 -7.23 -7.37 -15.00
CA VAL A 3 -8.46 -6.92 -14.34
C VAL A 3 -8.34 -5.41 -14.16
N GLU A 4 -9.13 -4.65 -14.90
CA GLU A 4 -9.20 -3.20 -14.78
C GLU A 4 -9.81 -2.81 -13.43
N LEU A 5 -8.99 -2.20 -12.57
CA LEU A 5 -9.45 -1.56 -11.35
C LEU A 5 -10.14 -0.25 -11.73
N ALA A 6 -11.47 -0.28 -11.81
CA ALA A 6 -12.28 0.91 -12.03
C ALA A 6 -12.26 1.80 -10.78
N CYS A 7 -11.32 2.74 -10.72
CA CYS A 7 -11.44 3.94 -9.90
C CYS A 7 -12.54 4.84 -10.51
N SER A 8 -13.31 5.55 -9.69
CA SER A 8 -14.47 6.38 -10.07
C SER A 8 -14.20 7.52 -11.06
N ASN A 9 -12.99 7.61 -11.63
CA ASN A 9 -12.55 8.64 -12.57
C ASN A 9 -12.38 8.12 -14.01
N GLY A 10 -12.73 6.85 -14.30
CA GLY A 10 -12.77 6.32 -15.67
C GLY A 10 -11.41 6.12 -16.36
N GLU A 11 -10.30 6.37 -15.66
CA GLU A 11 -8.97 6.05 -16.17
C GLU A 11 -8.58 4.64 -15.73
N ALA A 12 -8.49 3.72 -16.69
CA ALA A 12 -7.90 2.41 -16.51
C ALA A 12 -6.40 2.59 -16.27
N GLN A 13 -6.00 2.64 -14.99
CA GLN A 13 -4.61 2.66 -14.62
C GLN A 13 -4.08 1.24 -14.80
N GLU A 14 -3.08 1.05 -15.68
CA GLU A 14 -2.37 -0.24 -15.78
C GLU A 14 -1.94 -0.66 -14.37
N ALA A 15 -2.56 -1.74 -13.87
CA ALA A 15 -2.18 -2.29 -12.60
C ALA A 15 -0.72 -2.74 -12.74
N GLY A 16 0.20 -2.02 -12.10
CA GLY A 16 1.57 -2.48 -11.94
C GLY A 16 1.54 -3.91 -11.40
N THR A 17 2.54 -4.72 -11.76
CA THR A 17 2.60 -6.08 -11.25
C THR A 17 2.55 -6.06 -9.72
N VAL A 18 2.12 -7.15 -9.08
CA VAL A 18 2.09 -7.25 -7.60
C VAL A 18 3.42 -6.79 -6.98
N VAL A 19 4.54 -7.05 -7.67
CA VAL A 19 5.87 -6.61 -7.26
C VAL A 19 6.03 -5.09 -7.31
N ASP A 20 5.54 -4.43 -8.35
CA ASP A 20 5.61 -2.97 -8.51
C ASP A 20 4.78 -2.26 -7.45
N LEU A 21 3.57 -2.75 -7.18
CA LEU A 21 2.71 -2.20 -6.13
C LEU A 21 3.32 -2.37 -4.73
N ILE A 22 3.92 -3.53 -4.46
CA ILE A 22 4.68 -3.75 -3.21
C ILE A 22 5.89 -2.80 -3.12
N ALA A 23 6.60 -2.59 -4.23
CA ALA A 23 7.74 -1.69 -4.27
C ALA A 23 7.31 -0.23 -4.03
N ALA A 24 6.21 0.21 -4.66
CA ALA A 24 5.62 1.53 -4.43
C ALA A 24 5.21 1.70 -2.97
N HIS A 25 4.54 0.71 -2.39
CA HIS A 25 4.12 0.75 -0.99
C HIS A 25 5.32 0.85 -0.03
N ARG A 26 6.41 0.11 -0.28
CA ARG A 26 7.66 0.22 0.51
C ARG A 26 8.27 1.62 0.44
N ARG A 27 8.24 2.27 -0.72
CA ARG A 27 8.73 3.65 -0.87
C ARG A 27 7.87 4.62 -0.08
N ALA A 28 6.54 4.46 -0.11
CA ALA A 28 5.62 5.28 0.68
C ALA A 28 5.88 5.14 2.19
N ILE A 29 6.08 3.92 2.69
CA ILE A 29 6.46 3.68 4.10
C ILE A 29 7.80 4.35 4.42
N SER A 30 8.79 4.25 3.53
CA SER A 30 10.10 4.87 3.75
C SER A 30 10.02 6.40 3.81
N GLU A 31 9.15 7.01 3.01
CA GLU A 31 8.87 8.45 3.06
C GLU A 31 8.18 8.83 4.38
N LEU A 32 7.19 8.05 4.83
CA LEU A 32 6.54 8.24 6.13
C LEU A 32 7.52 8.16 7.29
N GLU A 33 8.38 7.15 7.32
CA GLU A 33 9.41 7.02 8.35
C GLU A 33 10.37 8.21 8.34
N CYS A 34 10.74 8.71 7.16
CA CYS A 34 11.61 9.86 7.02
C CYS A 34 10.94 11.14 7.55
N LEU A 35 9.70 11.41 7.13
CA LEU A 35 8.93 12.57 7.60
C LEU A 35 8.65 12.49 9.09
N GLY A 36 8.29 11.31 9.61
CA GLY A 36 8.07 11.08 11.03
C GLY A 36 9.32 11.34 11.87
N LYS A 37 10.48 10.82 11.45
CA LYS A 37 11.77 11.10 12.11
C LYS A 37 12.12 12.58 12.09
N ARG A 38 11.89 13.26 10.97
CA ARG A 38 12.12 14.71 10.88
C ARG A 38 11.17 15.48 11.80
N LEU A 39 9.89 15.12 11.84
CA LEU A 39 8.91 15.74 12.71
C LEU A 39 9.28 15.60 14.19
N MET A 40 9.80 14.44 14.60
CA MET A 40 10.26 14.20 15.98
C MET A 40 11.37 15.17 16.43
N HIS A 41 12.12 15.76 15.50
CA HIS A 41 13.22 16.68 15.78
C HIS A 41 12.94 18.12 15.32
N ALA A 42 11.77 18.36 14.73
CA ALA A 42 11.42 19.65 14.16
C ALA A 42 11.00 20.65 15.24
N GLU A 43 11.52 21.88 15.13
CA GLU A 43 10.99 23.01 15.88
C GLU A 43 9.61 23.43 15.33
N GLU A 44 8.89 24.26 16.08
CA GLU A 44 7.47 24.56 15.85
C GLU A 44 7.17 25.07 14.42
N ALA A 45 8.07 25.88 13.84
CA ALA A 45 7.93 26.38 12.47
C ALA A 45 8.16 25.30 11.40
N GLU A 46 9.11 24.38 11.61
CA GLU A 46 9.34 23.27 10.68
C GLU A 46 8.25 22.20 10.83
N ALA A 47 7.79 21.94 12.06
CA ALA A 47 6.70 21.02 12.34
C ALA A 47 5.41 21.44 11.65
N ALA A 48 5.11 22.74 11.60
CA ALA A 48 3.96 23.29 10.86
C ALA A 48 4.01 23.00 9.35
N LEU A 49 5.20 22.81 8.77
CA LEU A 49 5.38 22.44 7.36
C LEU A 49 5.43 20.92 7.15
N ILE A 50 5.99 20.17 8.10
CA ILE A 50 6.11 18.71 8.01
C ILE A 50 4.76 18.03 8.29
N GLY A 51 3.97 18.51 9.25
CA GLY A 51 2.68 17.91 9.63
C GLY A 51 1.76 17.67 8.43
N PRO A 52 1.42 18.70 7.63
CA PRO A 52 0.57 18.52 6.45
C PRO A 52 1.18 17.57 5.38
N ARG A 53 2.51 17.53 5.27
CA ARG A 53 3.21 16.60 4.36
C ARG A 53 3.11 15.16 4.84
N LEU A 54 3.24 14.95 6.15
CA LEU A 54 3.07 13.65 6.78
C LEU A 54 1.64 13.15 6.57
N ASP A 55 0.63 13.99 6.79
CA ASP A 55 -0.77 13.66 6.54
C ASP A 55 -1.04 13.28 5.08
N ALA A 56 -0.46 14.04 4.13
CA ALA A 56 -0.57 13.74 2.71
C ALA A 56 0.12 12.41 2.35
N ALA A 57 1.30 12.15 2.90
CA ALA A 57 2.01 10.89 2.72
C ALA A 57 1.24 9.70 3.32
N MET A 58 0.55 9.87 4.46
CA MET A 58 -0.26 8.80 5.06
C MET A 58 -1.44 8.45 4.17
N LYS A 59 -2.12 9.45 3.60
CA LYS A 59 -3.20 9.22 2.63
C LYS A 59 -2.70 8.49 1.39
N SER A 60 -1.54 8.89 0.88
CA SER A 60 -0.90 8.24 -0.28
C SER A 60 -0.57 6.78 0.00
N GLU A 61 0.04 6.49 1.15
CA GLU A 61 0.34 5.13 1.59
C GLU A 61 -0.92 4.27 1.64
N THR A 62 -2.01 4.78 2.22
CA THR A 62 -3.26 4.02 2.36
C THR A 62 -3.86 3.66 1.00
N VAL A 63 -3.81 4.58 0.04
CA VAL A 63 -4.28 4.31 -1.34
C VAL A 63 -3.43 3.20 -1.98
N ILE A 64 -2.09 3.31 -1.89
CA ILE A 64 -1.18 2.35 -2.49
C ILE A 64 -1.33 0.97 -1.82
N ARG A 65 -1.51 0.94 -0.50
CA ARG A 65 -1.75 -0.27 0.29
C ARG A 65 -3.02 -1.00 -0.15
N ARG A 66 -4.12 -0.26 -0.32
CA ARG A 66 -5.40 -0.77 -0.83
C ARG A 66 -5.26 -1.32 -2.25
N GLN A 67 -4.59 -0.58 -3.12
CA GLN A 67 -4.31 -1.05 -4.48
C GLN A 67 -3.50 -2.35 -4.47
N ALA A 68 -2.45 -2.42 -3.65
CA ALA A 68 -1.68 -3.64 -3.48
C ALA A 68 -2.55 -4.79 -2.95
N ALA A 69 -3.44 -4.55 -1.98
CA ALA A 69 -4.34 -5.55 -1.43
C ALA A 69 -5.36 -6.06 -2.46
N MET A 70 -5.93 -5.17 -3.28
CA MET A 70 -6.91 -5.53 -4.31
C MET A 70 -6.30 -6.16 -5.57
N ALA A 71 -5.02 -5.90 -5.85
CA ALA A 71 -4.40 -6.34 -7.09
C ALA A 71 -4.53 -7.86 -7.29
N PRO A 72 -5.02 -8.34 -8.44
CA PRO A 72 -5.12 -9.76 -8.71
C PRO A 72 -3.73 -10.41 -8.72
N VAL A 73 -3.67 -11.69 -8.38
CA VAL A 73 -2.46 -12.51 -8.51
C VAL A 73 -2.61 -13.43 -9.72
N ALA A 74 -1.61 -13.46 -10.59
CA ALA A 74 -1.65 -14.27 -11.81
C ALA A 74 -1.28 -15.73 -11.57
N ASN A 75 -0.51 -16.02 -10.52
CA ASN A 75 0.02 -17.35 -10.23
C ASN A 75 0.37 -17.52 -8.74
N VAL A 76 0.68 -18.77 -8.36
CA VAL A 76 1.06 -19.13 -6.98
C VAL A 76 2.32 -18.40 -6.49
N CYS A 77 3.25 -18.03 -7.39
CA CYS A 77 4.46 -17.30 -7.01
C CYS A 77 4.11 -15.89 -6.52
N GLU A 78 3.29 -15.16 -7.28
CA GLU A 78 2.81 -13.83 -6.89
C GLU A 78 1.97 -13.88 -5.61
N LEU A 79 1.10 -14.89 -5.47
CA LEU A 79 0.35 -15.13 -4.24
C LEU A 79 1.29 -15.24 -3.03
N LYS A 80 2.33 -16.07 -3.13
CA LYS A 80 3.32 -16.25 -2.04
C LYS A 80 4.05 -14.94 -1.71
N ILE A 81 4.46 -14.18 -2.72
CA ILE A 81 5.15 -12.89 -2.54
C ILE A 81 4.22 -11.91 -1.80
N LYS A 82 2.98 -11.78 -2.28
CA LYS A 82 1.97 -10.89 -1.71
C LYS A 82 1.62 -11.27 -0.28
N ALA A 83 1.35 -12.56 -0.03
CA ALA A 83 1.04 -13.07 1.31
C ALA A 83 2.19 -12.86 2.29
N ALA A 84 3.44 -13.14 1.89
CA ALA A 84 4.61 -12.90 2.72
C ALA A 84 4.79 -11.42 3.05
N TYR A 85 4.51 -10.54 2.08
CA TYR A 85 4.58 -9.10 2.28
C TYR A 85 3.54 -8.59 3.29
N PHE A 86 2.27 -8.91 3.09
CA PHE A 86 1.20 -8.49 4.01
C PHE A 86 1.34 -9.11 5.41
N LYS A 87 1.81 -10.36 5.50
CA LYS A 87 2.17 -10.97 6.80
C LYS A 87 3.21 -10.13 7.53
N ARG A 88 4.25 -9.66 6.82
CA ARG A 88 5.30 -8.81 7.40
C ARG A 88 4.76 -7.45 7.85
N LEU A 89 3.87 -6.83 7.08
CA LEU A 89 3.23 -5.57 7.45
C LEU A 89 2.49 -5.69 8.79
N ILE A 90 1.67 -6.74 8.94
CA ILE A 90 0.93 -7.03 10.18
C ILE A 90 1.88 -7.30 11.35
N SER A 91 2.92 -8.10 11.10
CA SER A 91 3.80 -8.60 12.17
C SER A 91 4.75 -7.53 12.70
N ASN A 92 5.16 -6.58 11.85
CA ASN A 92 6.14 -5.57 12.21
C ASN A 92 5.51 -4.29 12.79
N GLY A 93 4.17 -4.20 12.87
CA GLY A 93 3.46 -2.99 13.31
C GLY A 93 3.74 -1.78 12.40
N TRP A 94 4.08 -2.02 11.13
CA TRP A 94 4.47 -0.95 10.20
C TRP A 94 3.27 -0.18 9.66
N CYS A 95 2.11 -0.83 9.59
CA CYS A 95 0.87 -0.19 9.20
C CYS A 95 -0.33 -0.96 9.77
N ASP A 96 -1.34 -0.23 10.24
CA ASP A 96 -2.64 -0.80 10.58
C ASP A 96 -3.34 -1.19 9.28
N LEU A 97 -3.60 -2.48 9.12
CA LEU A 97 -4.45 -2.96 8.03
C LEU A 97 -5.91 -2.86 8.44
N ASP A 98 -6.66 -2.05 7.72
CA ASP A 98 -8.10 -1.95 7.87
C ASP A 98 -8.77 -3.30 7.51
N ALA A 99 -9.96 -3.55 8.05
CA ALA A 99 -10.70 -4.78 7.74
C ALA A 99 -10.99 -4.92 6.23
N ASP A 100 -11.21 -3.80 5.55
CA ASP A 100 -11.45 -3.75 4.11
C ASP A 100 -10.22 -4.20 3.31
N ASP A 101 -9.02 -3.84 3.76
CA ASP A 101 -7.77 -4.27 3.15
C ASP A 101 -7.54 -5.76 3.29
N LEU A 102 -7.81 -6.30 4.49
CA LEU A 102 -7.70 -7.73 4.72
C LEU A 102 -8.70 -8.50 3.86
N HIS A 103 -9.93 -8.01 3.75
CA HIS A 103 -10.95 -8.63 2.93
C HIS A 103 -10.60 -8.57 1.43
N ALA A 104 -10.10 -7.43 0.95
CA ALA A 104 -9.60 -7.28 -0.42
C ALA A 104 -8.43 -8.23 -0.70
N LEU A 105 -7.49 -8.35 0.24
CA LEU A 105 -6.36 -9.27 0.15
C LEU A 105 -6.83 -10.72 0.01
N LEU A 106 -7.73 -11.17 0.88
CA LEU A 106 -8.26 -12.53 0.85
C LEU A 106 -9.04 -12.81 -0.43
N ARG A 107 -9.85 -11.85 -0.90
CA ARG A 107 -10.56 -11.95 -2.18
C ARG A 107 -9.58 -12.13 -3.33
N SER A 108 -8.51 -11.35 -3.39
CA SER A 108 -7.50 -11.45 -4.45
C SER A 108 -6.84 -12.84 -4.52
N PHE A 109 -6.76 -13.56 -3.39
CA PHE A 109 -6.24 -14.94 -3.35
C PHE A 109 -7.28 -15.98 -3.77
N ALA A 110 -8.56 -15.75 -3.47
CA ALA A 110 -9.65 -16.65 -3.85
C ALA A 110 -9.89 -16.66 -5.38
N GLU A 111 -9.54 -15.57 -6.06
CA GLU A 111 -9.69 -15.40 -7.52
C GLU A 111 -8.48 -15.94 -8.31
N LEU A 112 -7.56 -16.68 -7.66
CA LEU A 112 -6.43 -17.29 -8.34
C LEU A 112 -6.91 -18.26 -9.43
N PRO A 113 -6.46 -18.11 -10.70
CA PRO A 113 -6.82 -19.04 -11.76
C PRO A 113 -6.36 -20.47 -11.42
N THR A 114 -7.29 -21.42 -11.45
CA THR A 114 -7.04 -22.86 -11.29
C THR A 114 -6.61 -23.53 -12.58
#